data_AF-A0A533YG89-F1
#
_entry.id   AF-A0A533YG89-F1
#
_cell.length_a   1.000
_cell.length_b   1.000
_cell.length_c   1.000
_cell.angle_alpha   90.00
_cell.angle_beta   90.00
_cell.angle_gamma   90.00
#
_symmetry.space_group_name_H-M   'P 1'
#
loop_
_entity.id
_entity.type
_entity.pdbx_description
1 polymer ?
#
loop_
_entity_poly.entity_id
_entity_poly.type
_entity_poly.pdbx_seq_one_letter_code
_entity_poly.pdbx_strand_id
1 'polypeptide(L)'
;MLRLLFQSLEQSLGSSLSQAAFVIYWIGVMLLACAVLVPVYRIVMDYAAARRGLEQHWVMTCRNCGNVTLVRGRLCAHCDWELDIPWTLKRWAALPTRHRGKWARRLKWAGHLFGSAGFLLLSIWVITAIGALSPQGELHRLFVGFALIAWAAVGWFGGRMLRLEPRGLLPRVGDGLVALAAMGAMAIALFLADAARPISEIQLARFTTVKGVARIGEDLIPLPQGEIGFEYLQLDHELLGYHRIVSVGFSSGERVPLPRNAIALEIVNHLRQHAVGYTNRGLTVRLRTEHIVVSPDQSYEVIQREGQVLIRRVGEGSPSVGRR
;
A
#
# COMPACT_ATOMS: atom_id res chain seq x y z
N MET A 1 -25.67 3.36 -1.54
CA MET A 1 -25.19 4.43 -2.44
C MET A 1 -23.86 4.08 -3.12
N LEU A 2 -22.81 3.67 -2.40
CA LEU A 2 -21.50 3.31 -3.00
C LEU A 2 -21.58 2.23 -4.09
N ARG A 3 -22.43 1.21 -3.91
CA ARG A 3 -22.65 0.15 -4.90
C ARG A 3 -23.12 0.69 -6.26
N LEU A 4 -24.02 1.68 -6.28
CA LEU A 4 -24.49 2.31 -7.51
C LEU A 4 -23.39 3.15 -8.17
N LEU A 5 -22.55 3.81 -7.36
CA LEU A 5 -21.39 4.56 -7.85
C LEU A 5 -20.34 3.65 -8.49
N PHE A 6 -20.03 2.51 -7.86
CA PHE A 6 -19.11 1.51 -8.42
C PHE A 6 -19.67 0.88 -9.69
N GLN A 7 -20.95 0.50 -9.72
CA GLN A 7 -21.60 -0.01 -10.93
C GLN A 7 -21.60 1.03 -12.06
N SER A 8 -21.84 2.30 -11.76
CA SER A 8 -21.79 3.39 -12.74
C SER A 8 -20.36 3.62 -13.28
N LEU A 9 -19.34 3.52 -12.42
CA LEU A 9 -17.94 3.61 -12.83
C LEU A 9 -17.52 2.42 -13.69
N GLU A 10 -17.90 1.21 -13.30
CA GLU A 10 -17.65 -0.01 -14.08
C GLU A 10 -18.37 0.03 -15.44
N GLN A 11 -19.60 0.54 -15.48
CA GLN A 11 -20.37 0.66 -16.72
C GLN A 11 -19.86 1.77 -17.63
N SER A 12 -19.39 2.89 -17.07
CA SER A 12 -18.85 4.01 -17.87
C SER A 12 -17.45 3.73 -18.40
N LEU A 13 -16.59 3.09 -17.61
CA LEU A 13 -15.23 2.75 -18.01
C LEU A 13 -15.16 1.41 -18.75
N GLY A 14 -16.07 0.47 -18.47
CA GLY A 14 -16.16 -0.82 -19.15
C GLY A 14 -14.81 -1.55 -19.19
N SER A 15 -14.40 -1.96 -20.39
CA SER A 15 -13.11 -2.64 -20.63
C SER A 15 -11.89 -1.77 -20.34
N SER A 16 -12.01 -0.44 -20.42
CA SER A 16 -10.91 0.50 -20.18
C SER A 16 -10.55 0.66 -18.70
N LEU A 17 -11.43 0.22 -17.79
CA LEU A 17 -11.21 0.32 -16.34
C LEU A 17 -9.89 -0.32 -15.91
N SER A 18 -9.59 -1.50 -16.46
CA SER A 18 -8.36 -2.23 -16.12
C SER A 18 -7.10 -1.45 -16.49
N GLN A 19 -7.07 -0.90 -17.71
CA GLN A 19 -5.95 -0.12 -18.20
C GLN A 19 -5.84 1.22 -17.46
N ALA A 20 -6.96 1.91 -17.23
CA ALA A 20 -6.99 3.16 -16.48
C ALA A 20 -6.50 2.96 -15.03
N ALA A 21 -6.99 1.93 -14.35
CA ALA A 21 -6.56 1.57 -13.00
C ALA A 21 -5.06 1.27 -12.93
N PHE A 22 -4.54 0.51 -13.90
CA PHE A 22 -3.11 0.20 -13.99
C PHE A 22 -2.26 1.45 -14.20
N VAL A 23 -2.64 2.30 -15.17
CA VAL A 23 -1.92 3.53 -15.48
C VAL A 23 -1.92 4.49 -14.29
N ILE A 24 -3.10 4.73 -13.68
CA ILE A 24 -3.24 5.64 -12.53
C ILE A 24 -2.43 5.14 -11.34
N TYR A 25 -2.46 3.83 -11.07
CA TYR A 25 -1.65 3.22 -10.01
C TYR A 25 -0.15 3.46 -10.22
N TRP A 26 0.37 3.15 -11.42
CA TRP A 26 1.80 3.34 -11.71
C TRP A 26 2.22 4.80 -11.74
N ILE A 27 1.36 5.70 -12.22
CA ILE A 27 1.59 7.15 -12.11
C ILE A 27 1.71 7.55 -10.64
N GLY A 28 0.81 7.07 -9.77
CA GLY A 28 0.89 7.31 -8.33
C GLY A 28 2.19 6.81 -7.70
N VAL A 29 2.59 5.58 -8.01
CA VAL A 29 3.87 5.00 -7.55
C VAL A 29 5.06 5.83 -8.01
N MET A 30 5.11 6.21 -9.30
CA MET A 30 6.20 7.00 -9.87
C MET A 30 6.27 8.41 -9.28
N LEU A 31 5.12 9.06 -9.07
CA LEU A 31 5.06 10.37 -8.43
C LEU A 31 5.54 10.31 -6.99
N LEU A 32 5.17 9.27 -6.25
CA LEU A 32 5.62 9.08 -4.88
C LEU A 32 7.13 8.80 -4.80
N ALA A 33 7.65 7.96 -5.69
CA ALA A 33 9.10 7.75 -5.82
C ALA A 33 9.82 9.06 -6.15
N CYS A 34 9.30 9.86 -7.08
CA CYS A 34 9.83 11.19 -7.38
C CYS A 34 9.82 12.11 -6.15
N ALA A 35 8.75 12.12 -5.34
CA ALA A 35 8.65 12.95 -4.15
C ALA A 35 9.76 12.64 -3.13
N VAL A 36 10.17 11.38 -3.01
CA VAL A 36 11.29 10.95 -2.16
C VAL A 36 12.65 11.24 -2.80
N LEU A 37 12.82 10.92 -4.08
CA LEU A 37 14.12 10.95 -4.76
C LEU A 37 14.57 12.36 -5.15
N VAL A 38 13.64 13.26 -5.50
CA VAL A 38 13.97 14.62 -5.95
C VAL A 38 14.80 15.36 -4.89
N PRO A 39 14.42 15.45 -3.61
CA PRO A 39 15.22 16.11 -2.58
C PRO A 39 16.63 15.52 -2.44
N VAL A 40 16.76 14.19 -2.49
CA VAL A 40 18.06 13.49 -2.42
C VAL A 40 18.92 13.90 -3.62
N TYR A 41 18.36 13.86 -4.82
CA TYR A 41 19.04 14.31 -6.03
C TYR A 41 19.49 15.77 -5.93
N ARG A 42 18.67 16.66 -5.36
CA ARG A 42 19.06 18.07 -5.14
C ARG A 42 20.29 18.19 -4.24
N ILE A 43 20.33 17.42 -3.15
CA ILE A 43 21.47 17.42 -2.22
C ILE A 43 22.74 16.93 -2.92
N VAL A 44 22.65 15.86 -3.72
CA VAL A 44 23.78 15.33 -4.48
C VAL A 44 24.30 16.37 -5.48
N MET A 45 23.41 17.08 -6.16
CA MET A 45 23.78 18.15 -7.10
C MET A 45 24.41 19.35 -6.40
N ASP A 46 23.85 19.80 -5.27
CA ASP A 46 24.42 20.88 -4.46
C ASP A 46 25.79 20.50 -3.89
N TYR A 47 25.98 19.25 -3.47
CA TYR A 47 27.26 18.73 -3.00
C TYR A 47 28.30 18.64 -4.13
N ALA A 48 27.90 18.15 -5.31
CA ALA A 48 28.78 18.08 -6.47
C ALA A 48 29.20 19.47 -6.97
N ALA A 49 28.29 20.45 -6.93
CA ALA A 49 28.60 21.85 -7.24
C ALA A 49 29.59 22.44 -6.22
N ALA A 50 29.35 22.17 -4.92
CA ALA A 50 30.21 22.60 -3.83
C ALA A 50 31.65 22.07 -3.95
N ARG A 51 31.80 20.76 -4.20
CA ARG A 51 33.10 20.11 -4.37
C ARG A 51 33.91 20.66 -5.54
N ARG A 52 33.23 21.17 -6.58
CA ARG A 52 33.86 21.78 -7.77
C ARG A 52 34.08 23.30 -7.64
N GLY A 53 33.82 23.89 -6.47
CA GLY A 53 34.05 25.31 -6.21
C GLY A 53 33.07 26.26 -6.90
N LEU A 54 31.94 25.76 -7.41
CA LEU A 54 30.95 26.52 -8.20
C LEU A 54 30.04 27.43 -7.33
N GLU A 55 30.54 27.94 -6.21
CA GLU A 55 29.68 28.22 -5.05
C GLU A 55 29.14 29.65 -4.89
N GLN A 56 29.68 30.65 -5.57
CA GLN A 56 29.51 32.03 -5.06
C GLN A 56 28.95 32.97 -6.09
N HIS A 57 29.62 33.06 -7.20
CA HIS A 57 29.03 33.26 -8.52
C HIS A 57 29.58 32.05 -9.28
N TRP A 58 28.99 31.62 -10.39
CA TRP A 58 29.69 30.63 -11.19
C TRP A 58 31.00 31.31 -11.61
N VAL A 59 32.10 31.00 -10.94
CA VAL A 59 33.39 31.63 -11.07
C VAL A 59 34.33 30.48 -11.20
N MET A 60 34.87 30.30 -12.39
CA MET A 60 35.76 29.19 -12.68
C MET A 60 36.98 29.69 -13.39
N THR A 61 38.10 29.05 -13.08
CA THR A 61 39.35 29.25 -13.79
C THR A 61 39.21 28.57 -15.15
N CYS A 62 39.29 29.34 -16.23
CA CYS A 62 39.28 28.77 -17.56
C CYS A 62 40.52 27.89 -17.73
N ARG A 63 40.32 26.65 -18.14
CA ARG A 63 41.42 25.70 -18.35
C ARG A 63 42.34 26.10 -19.51
N ASN A 64 41.83 26.89 -20.46
CA ASN A 64 42.57 27.38 -21.61
C ASN A 64 43.39 28.63 -21.26
N CYS A 65 42.74 29.72 -20.80
CA CYS A 65 43.43 30.99 -20.56
C CYS A 65 43.91 31.21 -19.11
N GLY A 66 43.64 30.28 -18.19
CA GLY A 66 44.03 30.39 -16.77
C GLY A 66 43.31 31.48 -15.98
N ASN A 67 42.49 32.31 -16.62
CA ASN A 67 41.81 33.41 -15.96
C ASN A 67 40.53 32.96 -15.26
N VAL A 68 40.23 33.61 -14.15
CA VAL A 68 39.01 33.43 -13.37
C VAL A 68 37.87 34.17 -14.06
N THR A 69 36.82 33.47 -14.49
CA THR A 69 35.70 34.05 -15.24
C THR A 69 34.34 33.80 -14.57
N LEU A 70 33.45 34.80 -14.64
CA LEU A 70 32.04 34.69 -14.28
C LEU A 70 31.28 33.98 -15.40
N VAL A 71 30.65 32.86 -15.10
CA VAL A 71 29.94 32.01 -16.05
C VAL A 71 28.58 32.63 -16.33
N ARG A 72 28.53 33.50 -17.33
CA ARG A 72 27.30 34.01 -17.95
C ARG A 72 27.00 33.29 -19.25
N GLY A 73 27.16 31.96 -19.28
CA GLY A 73 26.93 31.17 -20.49
C GLY A 73 27.82 29.94 -20.56
N ARG A 74 27.98 29.39 -21.77
CA ARG A 74 28.87 28.25 -22.03
C ARG A 74 30.32 28.66 -22.23
N LEU A 75 30.57 29.93 -22.56
CA LEU A 75 31.87 30.42 -23.00
C LEU A 75 32.55 31.22 -21.89
N CYS A 76 33.88 31.12 -21.81
CA CYS A 76 34.71 31.96 -20.97
C CYS A 76 34.61 33.41 -21.43
N ALA A 77 34.30 34.35 -20.52
CA ALA A 77 34.18 35.77 -20.87
C ALA A 77 35.50 36.45 -21.32
N HIS A 78 36.61 35.71 -21.37
CA HIS A 78 37.93 36.24 -21.74
C HIS A 78 38.55 35.59 -22.97
N CYS A 79 38.20 34.34 -23.29
CA CYS A 79 38.77 33.63 -24.43
C CYS A 79 37.72 32.89 -25.26
N ASP A 80 36.43 33.11 -24.95
CA ASP A 80 35.27 32.45 -25.56
C ASP A 80 35.34 30.92 -25.60
N TRP A 81 36.24 30.30 -24.85
CA TRP A 81 36.38 28.86 -24.78
C TRP A 81 35.23 28.23 -23.99
N GLU A 82 34.69 27.10 -24.45
CA GLU A 82 33.63 26.41 -23.73
C GLU A 82 34.15 25.92 -22.37
N LEU A 83 33.45 26.32 -21.31
CA LEU A 83 33.79 25.93 -19.96
C LEU A 83 33.30 24.48 -19.73
N ASP A 84 34.18 23.64 -19.16
CA ASP A 84 33.98 22.20 -18.90
C ASP A 84 32.92 21.91 -17.80
N ILE A 85 31.72 22.47 -17.95
CA ILE A 85 30.59 22.23 -17.05
C ILE A 85 29.89 20.94 -17.47
N PRO A 86 29.73 19.96 -16.57
CA PRO A 86 28.89 18.79 -16.83
C PRO A 86 27.46 19.19 -17.17
N TRP A 87 26.86 18.53 -18.16
CA TRP A 87 25.51 18.85 -18.66
C TRP A 87 24.42 18.82 -17.56
N THR A 88 24.58 17.98 -16.53
CA THR A 88 23.69 17.92 -15.36
C THR A 88 23.71 19.21 -14.53
N LEU A 89 24.89 19.81 -14.39
CA LEU A 89 25.08 21.09 -13.70
C LEU A 89 24.66 22.27 -14.58
N LYS A 90 24.77 22.18 -15.91
CA LYS A 90 24.27 23.21 -16.84
C LYS A 90 22.78 23.51 -16.65
N ARG A 91 21.93 22.49 -16.43
CA ARG A 91 20.48 22.68 -16.15
C ARG A 91 20.21 23.23 -14.75
N TRP A 92 21.08 22.92 -13.79
CA TRP A 92 21.01 23.40 -12.41
C TRP A 92 21.45 24.87 -12.29
N ALA A 93 22.37 25.31 -13.15
CA ALA A 93 22.96 26.65 -13.22
C ALA A 93 21.96 27.80 -13.43
N ALA A 94 20.80 27.51 -14.02
CA ALA A 94 19.79 28.51 -14.34
C ALA A 94 19.07 29.07 -13.09
N LEU A 95 19.32 28.50 -11.89
CA LEU A 95 18.66 28.91 -10.65
C LEU A 95 19.59 29.80 -9.81
N PRO A 96 19.21 31.06 -9.52
CA PRO A 96 20.03 31.95 -8.71
C PRO A 96 20.12 31.44 -7.27
N THR A 97 21.30 30.98 -6.85
CA THR A 97 21.58 30.63 -5.45
C THR A 97 22.15 31.83 -4.72
N ARG A 98 21.43 32.34 -3.72
CA ARG A 98 21.88 33.46 -2.87
C ARG A 98 22.92 33.01 -1.85
N HIS A 99 23.89 33.87 -1.57
CA HIS A 99 24.99 33.65 -0.63
C HIS A 99 24.48 33.09 0.73
N ARG A 100 24.83 31.85 1.06
CA ARG A 100 24.59 31.23 2.38
C ARG A 100 25.91 30.70 2.92
N GLY A 101 26.23 31.03 4.17
CA GLY A 101 27.41 30.49 4.85
C GLY A 101 27.38 28.96 4.95
N LYS A 102 28.56 28.34 5.12
CA LYS A 102 28.74 26.88 5.18
C LYS A 102 27.79 26.20 6.18
N TRP A 103 27.54 26.84 7.32
CA TRP A 103 26.60 26.35 8.35
C TRP A 103 25.14 26.32 7.90
N ALA A 104 24.64 27.41 7.33
CA ALA A 104 23.26 27.47 6.82
C ALA A 104 23.00 26.47 5.69
N ARG A 105 24.04 26.10 4.94
CA ARG A 105 23.98 25.05 3.91
C ARG A 105 23.88 23.66 4.53
N ARG A 106 24.74 23.32 5.50
CA ARG A 106 24.68 22.04 6.21
C ARG A 106 23.33 21.84 6.90
N LEU A 107 22.79 22.89 7.53
CA LEU A 107 21.47 22.84 8.14
C LEU A 107 20.35 22.61 7.11
N LYS A 108 20.44 23.26 5.94
CA LYS A 108 19.51 23.02 4.82
C LYS A 108 19.57 21.56 4.34
N TRP A 109 20.77 21.00 4.17
CA TRP A 109 20.94 19.60 3.75
C TRP A 109 20.41 18.63 4.80
N ALA A 110 20.73 18.85 6.08
CA ALA A 110 20.19 18.06 7.17
C ALA A 110 18.65 18.10 7.18
N GLY A 111 18.05 19.28 7.06
CA GLY A 111 16.60 19.43 6.99
C GLY A 111 15.97 18.68 5.81
N HIS A 112 16.59 18.72 4.62
CA HIS A 112 16.12 17.94 3.48
C HIS A 112 16.28 16.43 3.67
N LEU A 113 17.40 15.96 4.22
CA LEU A 113 17.64 14.55 4.49
C LEU A 113 16.67 13.99 5.54
N PHE A 114 16.53 14.67 6.68
CA PHE A 114 15.59 14.26 7.73
C PHE A 114 14.14 14.32 7.23
N GLY A 115 13.76 15.37 6.50
CA GLY A 115 12.44 15.47 5.90
C GLY A 115 12.14 14.34 4.91
N SER A 116 13.10 14.01 4.02
CA SER A 116 12.96 12.92 3.07
C SER A 116 12.94 11.54 3.74
N ALA A 117 13.79 11.31 4.74
CA ALA A 117 13.80 10.07 5.51
C ALA A 117 12.49 9.88 6.27
N GLY A 118 12.00 10.93 6.95
CA GLY A 118 10.72 10.91 7.65
C GLY A 118 9.55 10.65 6.70
N PHE A 119 9.52 11.34 5.54
CA PHE A 119 8.48 11.12 4.53
C PHE A 119 8.53 9.71 3.93
N LEU A 120 9.73 9.16 3.70
CA LEU A 120 9.90 7.78 3.21
C LEU A 120 9.37 6.77 4.23
N LEU A 121 9.76 6.88 5.51
CA LEU A 121 9.30 5.99 6.56
C LEU A 121 7.77 6.07 6.72
N LEU A 122 7.21 7.27 6.70
CA LEU A 122 5.77 7.48 6.76
C LEU A 122 5.07 6.89 5.52
N SER A 123 5.67 7.03 4.34
CA SER A 123 5.13 6.44 3.10
C SER A 123 5.14 4.91 3.16
N ILE A 124 6.22 4.30 3.65
CA ILE A 124 6.28 2.84 3.85
C ILE A 124 5.19 2.39 4.82
N TRP A 125 5.01 3.11 5.93
CA TRP A 125 3.97 2.81 6.90
C TRP A 125 2.56 2.92 6.30
N VAL A 126 2.26 4.00 5.58
CA VAL A 126 0.96 4.19 4.91
C VAL A 126 0.73 3.09 3.86
N ILE A 127 1.69 2.83 2.98
CA ILE A 127 1.59 1.83 1.90
C ILE A 127 1.32 0.43 2.46
N THR A 128 2.03 0.07 3.54
CA THR A 128 1.87 -1.25 4.18
C THR A 128 0.54 -1.36 4.91
N ALA A 129 0.10 -0.31 5.63
CA ALA A 129 -1.18 -0.29 6.32
C ALA A 129 -2.39 -0.45 5.38
N ILE A 130 -2.32 0.14 4.18
CA ILE A 130 -3.44 0.12 3.22
C ILE A 130 -3.37 -1.07 2.23
N GLY A 131 -2.28 -1.85 2.25
CA GLY A 131 -2.08 -2.97 1.31
C GLY A 131 -1.83 -2.54 -0.13
N ALA A 132 -1.30 -1.32 -0.35
CA ALA A 132 -1.15 -0.74 -1.69
C ALA A 132 -0.13 -1.47 -2.59
N LEU A 133 0.68 -2.37 -2.04
CA LEU A 133 1.64 -3.19 -2.80
C LEU A 133 0.97 -4.32 -3.59
N SER A 134 -0.24 -4.73 -3.18
CA SER A 134 -0.99 -5.80 -3.82
C SER A 134 -2.46 -5.41 -3.94
N PRO A 135 -2.78 -4.39 -4.76
CA PRO A 135 -4.15 -3.96 -4.92
C PRO A 135 -4.98 -5.07 -5.56
N GLN A 136 -6.06 -5.47 -4.87
CA GLN A 136 -6.94 -6.55 -5.27
C GLN A 136 -8.10 -5.96 -6.10
N GLY A 137 -8.27 -6.35 -7.36
CA GLY A 137 -9.36 -5.85 -8.21
C GLY A 137 -9.10 -4.46 -8.82
N GLU A 138 -9.82 -4.14 -9.92
CA GLU A 138 -9.53 -2.95 -10.73
C GLU A 138 -9.99 -1.63 -10.07
N LEU A 139 -11.18 -1.60 -9.44
CA LEU A 139 -11.66 -0.42 -8.71
C LEU A 139 -10.78 -0.10 -7.49
N HIS A 140 -10.42 -1.12 -6.72
CA HIS A 140 -9.49 -0.94 -5.60
C HIS A 140 -8.14 -0.40 -6.08
N ARG A 141 -7.57 -0.97 -7.15
CA ARG A 141 -6.32 -0.48 -7.76
C ARG A 141 -6.42 0.97 -8.20
N LEU A 142 -7.55 1.36 -8.81
CA LEU A 142 -7.81 2.72 -9.24
C LEU A 142 -7.78 3.71 -8.06
N PHE A 143 -8.54 3.41 -7.00
CA PHE A 143 -8.62 4.29 -5.83
C PHE A 143 -7.33 4.32 -5.01
N VAL A 144 -6.62 3.19 -4.91
CA VAL A 144 -5.25 3.17 -4.35
C VAL A 144 -4.33 4.07 -5.17
N GLY A 145 -4.41 4.04 -6.50
CA GLY A 145 -3.65 4.93 -7.37
C GLY A 145 -3.93 6.41 -7.09
N PHE A 146 -5.21 6.81 -6.98
CA PHE A 146 -5.56 8.18 -6.59
C PHE A 146 -5.04 8.57 -5.21
N ALA A 147 -5.11 7.65 -4.23
CA ALA A 147 -4.55 7.89 -2.91
C ALA A 147 -3.03 8.11 -2.95
N LEU A 148 -2.29 7.35 -3.76
CA LEU A 148 -0.84 7.54 -3.94
C LEU A 148 -0.50 8.87 -4.62
N ILE A 149 -1.28 9.27 -5.63
CA ILE A 149 -1.11 10.59 -6.29
C ILE A 149 -1.33 11.72 -5.28
N ALA A 150 -2.41 11.64 -4.50
CA ALA A 150 -2.71 12.61 -3.46
C ALA A 150 -1.60 12.63 -2.39
N TRP A 151 -1.09 11.47 -1.98
CA TRP A 151 0.01 11.36 -1.03
C TRP A 151 1.31 11.98 -1.56
N ALA A 152 1.64 11.76 -2.82
CA ALA A 152 2.77 12.41 -3.47
C ALA A 152 2.61 13.94 -3.51
N ALA A 153 1.39 14.44 -3.75
CA ALA A 153 1.08 15.86 -3.68
C ALA A 153 1.26 16.42 -2.26
N VAL A 154 0.81 15.70 -1.21
CA VAL A 154 1.05 16.09 0.20
C VAL A 154 2.55 16.23 0.47
N GLY A 155 3.36 15.24 0.08
CA GLY A 155 4.82 15.31 0.24
C GLY A 155 5.44 16.49 -0.51
N TRP A 156 4.98 16.76 -1.73
CA TRP A 156 5.47 17.86 -2.56
C TRP A 156 5.13 19.25 -2.00
N PHE A 157 3.85 19.50 -1.70
CA PHE A 157 3.37 20.79 -1.23
C PHE A 157 3.72 21.04 0.24
N GLY A 158 3.59 20.02 1.11
CA GLY A 158 4.07 20.08 2.49
C GLY A 158 5.57 20.33 2.56
N GLY A 159 6.35 19.66 1.71
CA GLY A 159 7.78 19.89 1.58
C GLY A 159 8.14 21.28 1.04
N ARG A 160 7.24 21.99 0.34
CA ARG A 160 7.43 23.39 -0.08
C ARG A 160 7.05 24.38 1.02
N MET A 161 5.97 24.10 1.76
CA MET A 161 5.53 24.89 2.91
C MET A 161 6.64 24.98 3.97
N LEU A 162 7.32 23.86 4.24
CA LEU A 162 8.36 23.74 5.27
C LEU A 162 9.76 24.25 4.83
N ARG A 163 9.92 24.77 3.60
CA ARG A 163 11.25 25.22 3.14
C ARG A 163 11.68 26.48 3.86
N LEU A 164 12.91 26.43 4.38
CA LEU A 164 13.67 27.57 4.92
C LEU A 164 14.18 28.53 3.83
N GLU A 165 13.51 28.59 2.68
CA GLU A 165 13.79 29.58 1.64
C GLU A 165 13.03 30.87 1.95
N PRO A 166 13.58 32.06 1.66
CA PRO A 166 12.89 33.34 1.82
C PRO A 166 11.80 33.46 0.74
N ARG A 167 10.76 32.64 0.87
CA ARG A 167 9.46 32.83 0.23
C ARG A 167 8.60 33.62 1.21
N GLY A 168 7.77 34.53 0.67
CA GLY A 168 6.78 35.23 1.48
C GLY A 168 5.84 34.26 2.20
N LEU A 169 5.13 34.76 3.22
CA LEU A 169 4.21 33.95 4.02
C LEU A 169 3.03 33.41 3.19
N LEU A 170 2.49 34.24 2.30
CA LEU A 170 1.35 33.92 1.41
C LEU A 170 1.54 32.63 0.57
N PRO A 171 2.62 32.46 -0.22
CA PRO A 171 2.80 31.23 -1.00
C PRO A 171 3.00 29.98 -0.12
N ARG A 172 3.49 30.12 1.13
CA ARG A 172 3.59 28.98 2.06
C ARG A 172 2.23 28.57 2.59
N VAL A 173 1.36 29.53 2.90
CA VAL A 173 -0.04 29.26 3.30
C VAL A 173 -0.79 28.59 2.14
N GLY A 174 -0.61 29.10 0.91
CA GLY A 174 -1.18 28.47 -0.29
C GLY A 174 -0.71 27.01 -0.48
N ASP A 175 0.61 26.77 -0.40
CA ASP A 175 1.16 25.40 -0.46
C ASP A 175 0.59 24.51 0.67
N GLY A 176 0.38 25.06 1.88
CA GLY A 176 -0.23 24.34 3.02
C GLY A 176 -1.70 23.99 2.81
N LEU A 177 -2.50 24.91 2.26
CA LEU A 177 -3.91 24.66 1.92
C LEU A 177 -4.06 23.57 0.86
N VAL A 178 -3.18 23.57 -0.16
CA VAL A 178 -3.16 22.52 -1.19
C VAL A 178 -2.78 21.17 -0.58
N ALA A 179 -1.80 21.13 0.33
CA ALA A 179 -1.45 19.91 1.04
C ALA A 179 -2.64 19.39 1.88
N LEU A 180 -3.38 20.28 2.54
CA LEU A 180 -4.58 19.91 3.31
C LEU A 180 -5.71 19.37 2.42
N ALA A 181 -5.95 20.01 1.28
CA ALA A 181 -6.91 19.51 0.28
C ALA A 181 -6.49 18.13 -0.25
N ALA A 182 -5.20 17.91 -0.50
CA ALA A 182 -4.66 16.63 -0.93
C ALA A 182 -4.81 15.54 0.16
N MET A 183 -4.67 15.88 1.45
CA MET A 183 -4.97 14.95 2.55
C MET A 183 -6.46 14.56 2.56
N GLY A 184 -7.37 15.51 2.34
CA GLY A 184 -8.81 15.22 2.22
C GLY A 184 -9.12 14.31 1.05
N ALA A 185 -8.55 14.59 -0.14
CA ALA A 185 -8.70 13.74 -1.32
C ALA A 185 -8.13 12.33 -1.09
N MET A 186 -7.00 12.22 -0.41
CA MET A 186 -6.41 10.94 -0.03
C MET A 186 -7.34 10.15 0.89
N ALA A 187 -7.90 10.79 1.93
CA ALA A 187 -8.82 10.13 2.85
C ALA A 187 -10.07 9.58 2.14
N ILE A 188 -10.65 10.36 1.22
CA ILE A 188 -11.78 9.93 0.41
C ILE A 188 -11.38 8.75 -0.50
N ALA A 189 -10.23 8.85 -1.18
CA ALA A 189 -9.75 7.79 -2.06
C ALA A 189 -9.46 6.49 -1.29
N LEU A 190 -8.89 6.57 -0.08
CA LEU A 190 -8.66 5.41 0.77
C LEU A 190 -9.97 4.78 1.26
N PHE A 191 -10.96 5.60 1.64
CA PHE A 191 -12.29 5.11 2.00
C PHE A 191 -12.95 4.37 0.82
N LEU A 192 -12.88 4.94 -0.39
CA LEU A 192 -13.39 4.28 -1.59
C LEU A 192 -12.60 3.03 -1.96
N ALA A 193 -11.28 3.03 -1.77
CA ALA A 193 -10.44 1.86 -1.99
C ALA A 193 -10.83 0.72 -1.05
N ASP A 194 -10.99 0.99 0.24
CA ASP A 194 -11.40 -0.02 1.20
C ASP A 194 -12.78 -0.59 0.87
N ALA A 195 -13.74 0.28 0.54
CA ALA A 195 -15.08 -0.13 0.10
C ALA A 195 -15.08 -0.91 -1.23
N ALA A 196 -14.06 -0.71 -2.08
CA ALA A 196 -13.91 -1.39 -3.37
C ALA A 196 -13.06 -2.66 -3.29
N ARG A 197 -12.58 -3.07 -2.10
CA ARG A 197 -11.83 -4.32 -1.96
C ARG A 197 -12.71 -5.48 -2.42
N PRO A 198 -12.27 -6.29 -3.40
CA PRO A 198 -13.00 -7.47 -3.80
C PRO A 198 -13.10 -8.39 -2.60
N ILE A 199 -14.27 -8.99 -2.46
CA ILE A 199 -14.56 -9.93 -1.39
C ILE A 199 -13.63 -11.14 -1.59
N SER A 200 -12.56 -11.20 -0.80
CA SER A 200 -11.63 -12.32 -0.86
C SER A 200 -12.32 -13.56 -0.30
N GLU A 201 -12.64 -14.53 -1.16
CA GLU A 201 -13.00 -15.88 -0.71
C GLU A 201 -11.75 -16.52 -0.12
N ILE A 202 -11.70 -16.70 1.20
CA ILE A 202 -10.59 -17.39 1.86
C ILE A 202 -10.99 -18.86 1.98
N GLN A 203 -10.27 -19.76 1.31
CA GLN A 203 -10.47 -21.19 1.49
C GLN A 203 -10.03 -21.58 2.90
N LEU A 204 -10.98 -22.05 3.71
CA LEU A 204 -10.76 -22.49 5.09
C LEU A 204 -10.41 -23.98 5.17
N ALA A 205 -11.06 -24.80 4.35
CA ALA A 205 -10.83 -26.24 4.29
C ALA A 205 -11.40 -26.84 2.99
N ARG A 206 -10.99 -28.08 2.68
CA ARG A 206 -11.55 -28.90 1.59
C ARG A 206 -11.69 -30.33 2.08
N PHE A 207 -12.76 -31.00 1.69
CA PHE A 207 -12.98 -32.42 1.97
C PHE A 207 -13.65 -33.12 0.79
N THR A 208 -13.47 -34.42 0.70
CA THR A 208 -14.08 -35.26 -0.34
C THR A 208 -14.87 -36.37 0.30
N THR A 209 -16.07 -36.63 -0.18
CA THR A 209 -16.90 -37.72 0.32
C THR A 209 -16.66 -38.99 -0.49
N VAL A 210 -16.52 -40.13 0.18
CA VAL A 210 -16.42 -41.45 -0.45
C VAL A 210 -17.25 -42.42 0.37
N LYS A 211 -18.28 -43.04 -0.22
CA LYS A 211 -19.09 -44.12 0.38
C LYS A 211 -19.49 -43.89 1.85
N GLY A 212 -20.08 -42.75 2.17
CA GLY A 212 -20.56 -42.45 3.54
C GLY A 212 -19.46 -42.02 4.52
N VAL A 213 -18.28 -41.63 4.02
CA VAL A 213 -17.17 -41.09 4.81
C VAL A 213 -16.70 -39.79 4.17
N ALA A 214 -16.35 -38.78 4.97
CA ALA A 214 -15.64 -37.59 4.52
C ALA A 214 -14.14 -37.75 4.77
N ARG A 215 -13.33 -37.59 3.71
CA ARG A 215 -11.88 -37.55 3.78
C ARG A 215 -11.40 -36.10 3.87
N ILE A 216 -10.60 -35.82 4.89
CA ILE A 216 -10.04 -34.49 5.20
C ILE A 216 -8.54 -34.63 5.38
N GLY A 217 -7.78 -34.42 4.31
CA GLY A 217 -6.36 -34.80 4.30
C GLY A 217 -6.21 -36.32 4.43
N GLU A 218 -5.58 -36.75 5.52
CA GLU A 218 -5.42 -38.18 5.86
C GLU A 218 -6.51 -38.71 6.81
N ASP A 219 -7.31 -37.82 7.43
CA ASP A 219 -8.33 -38.22 8.37
C ASP A 219 -9.63 -38.63 7.66
N LEU A 220 -10.33 -39.61 8.22
CA LEU A 220 -11.59 -40.17 7.72
C LEU A 220 -12.69 -39.98 8.76
N ILE A 221 -13.76 -39.27 8.40
CA ILE A 221 -14.90 -38.99 9.28
C ILE A 221 -16.11 -39.78 8.80
N PRO A 222 -16.67 -40.71 9.60
CA PRO A 222 -17.89 -41.41 9.22
C PRO A 222 -19.07 -40.42 9.15
N LEU A 223 -19.92 -40.57 8.13
CA LEU A 223 -21.09 -39.72 7.90
C LEU A 223 -22.38 -40.54 8.07
N PRO A 224 -22.77 -40.90 9.30
CA PRO A 224 -23.91 -41.81 9.53
C PRO A 224 -25.25 -41.28 9.00
N GLN A 225 -25.41 -39.96 8.94
CA GLN A 225 -26.61 -39.28 8.42
C GLN A 225 -26.37 -38.58 7.08
N GLY A 226 -25.20 -38.77 6.46
CA GLY A 226 -24.81 -38.01 5.27
C GLY A 226 -24.63 -36.51 5.53
N GLU A 227 -24.39 -36.11 6.79
CA GLU A 227 -24.21 -34.72 7.20
C GLU A 227 -22.83 -34.50 7.81
N ILE A 228 -22.25 -33.34 7.52
CA ILE A 228 -21.01 -32.88 8.14
C ILE A 228 -21.16 -31.44 8.61
N GLY A 229 -20.74 -31.18 9.84
CA GLY A 229 -20.62 -29.86 10.43
C GLY A 229 -19.20 -29.31 10.29
N PHE A 230 -19.06 -28.06 9.88
CA PHE A 230 -17.80 -27.33 9.96
C PHE A 230 -17.83 -26.38 11.16
N GLU A 231 -16.92 -26.59 12.11
CA GLU A 231 -16.81 -25.80 13.33
C GLU A 231 -15.81 -24.66 13.18
N TYR A 232 -16.19 -23.48 13.65
CA TYR A 232 -15.32 -22.31 13.71
C TYR A 232 -15.63 -21.39 14.88
N LEU A 233 -14.63 -20.65 15.34
CA LEU A 233 -14.81 -19.51 16.23
C LEU A 233 -15.03 -18.25 15.39
N GLN A 234 -16.12 -17.54 15.66
CA GLN A 234 -16.40 -16.21 15.17
C GLN A 234 -15.98 -15.19 16.23
N LEU A 235 -15.06 -14.30 15.87
CA LEU A 235 -14.53 -13.23 16.70
C LEU A 235 -15.00 -11.89 16.14
N ASP A 236 -15.83 -11.18 16.88
CA ASP A 236 -16.41 -9.90 16.47
C ASP A 236 -16.10 -8.81 17.49
N HIS A 237 -15.69 -7.63 17.02
CA HIS A 237 -15.60 -6.41 17.83
C HIS A 237 -16.32 -5.27 17.12
N GLU A 238 -17.54 -4.96 17.57
CA GLU A 238 -18.45 -4.02 16.90
C GLU A 238 -17.83 -2.62 16.74
N LEU A 239 -17.20 -2.10 17.80
CA LEU A 239 -16.62 -0.75 17.79
C LEU A 239 -15.38 -0.60 16.89
N LEU A 240 -14.66 -1.70 16.63
CA LEU A 240 -13.43 -1.69 15.83
C LEU A 240 -13.66 -2.24 14.42
N GLY A 241 -14.89 -2.66 14.09
CA GLY A 241 -15.20 -3.37 12.86
C GLY A 241 -14.37 -4.65 12.67
N TYR A 242 -13.82 -5.20 13.75
CA TYR A 242 -12.99 -6.41 13.67
C TYR A 242 -13.91 -7.62 13.53
N HIS A 243 -13.70 -8.39 12.47
CA HIS A 243 -14.40 -9.64 12.23
C HIS A 243 -13.39 -10.70 11.79
N ARG A 244 -13.31 -11.82 12.50
CA ARG A 244 -12.40 -12.92 12.17
C ARG A 244 -13.06 -14.27 12.40
N ILE A 245 -12.91 -15.14 11.41
CA ILE A 245 -13.27 -16.55 11.51
C ILE A 245 -11.98 -17.35 11.74
N VAL A 246 -11.98 -18.20 12.77
CA VAL A 246 -10.91 -19.15 13.07
C VAL A 246 -11.50 -20.55 12.92
N SER A 247 -11.09 -21.28 11.88
CA SER A 247 -11.52 -22.67 11.67
C SER A 247 -11.12 -23.55 12.85
N VAL A 248 -11.91 -24.54 13.22
CA VAL A 248 -11.61 -25.37 14.39
C VAL A 248 -11.54 -26.84 14.03
N GLY A 249 -12.53 -27.33 13.30
CA GLY A 249 -12.61 -28.75 12.97
C GLY A 249 -13.85 -29.09 12.16
N PHE A 250 -14.03 -30.37 11.93
CA PHE A 250 -15.25 -30.94 11.38
C PHE A 250 -15.92 -31.84 12.42
N SER A 251 -17.24 -31.95 12.36
CA SER A 251 -18.02 -32.83 13.24
C SER A 251 -19.08 -33.61 12.47
N SER A 252 -19.13 -34.92 12.70
CA SER A 252 -20.22 -35.80 12.24
C SER A 252 -20.34 -36.96 13.24
N GLY A 253 -21.07 -36.71 14.34
CA GLY A 253 -21.08 -37.58 15.53
C GLY A 253 -19.80 -37.49 16.36
N GLU A 254 -18.63 -37.70 15.74
CA GLU A 254 -17.31 -37.49 16.32
C GLU A 254 -16.63 -36.24 15.73
N ARG A 255 -15.78 -35.60 16.52
CA ARG A 255 -15.12 -34.33 16.18
C ARG A 255 -13.68 -34.58 15.72
N VAL A 256 -13.36 -34.12 14.52
CA VAL A 256 -12.00 -34.15 13.97
C VAL A 256 -11.43 -32.73 13.92
N PRO A 257 -10.41 -32.41 14.72
CA PRO A 257 -9.79 -31.10 14.72
C PRO A 257 -9.01 -30.87 13.42
N LEU A 258 -8.98 -29.62 12.94
CA LEU A 258 -8.10 -29.27 11.82
C LEU A 258 -6.63 -29.27 12.27
N PRO A 259 -5.70 -29.70 11.40
CA PRO A 259 -4.28 -29.71 11.73
C PRO A 259 -3.79 -28.28 12.04
N ARG A 260 -3.19 -28.11 13.21
CA ARG A 260 -2.70 -26.83 13.76
C ARG A 260 -1.35 -27.04 14.43
N ASN A 261 -0.52 -26.00 14.45
CA ASN A 261 0.65 -25.99 15.32
C ASN A 261 0.24 -25.83 16.79
N ALA A 262 1.15 -26.15 17.71
CA ALA A 262 0.88 -26.14 19.15
C ALA A 262 0.36 -24.78 19.64
N ILE A 263 0.95 -23.69 19.14
CA ILE A 263 0.58 -22.31 19.51
C ILE A 263 -0.85 -21.99 19.06
N ALA A 264 -1.23 -22.32 17.82
CA ALA A 264 -2.57 -22.05 17.32
C ALA A 264 -3.63 -22.87 18.07
N LEU A 265 -3.29 -24.10 18.49
CA LEU A 265 -4.16 -24.92 19.31
C LEU A 265 -4.38 -24.29 20.70
N GLU A 266 -3.30 -23.84 21.35
CA GLU A 266 -3.35 -23.17 22.64
C GLU A 266 -4.19 -21.89 22.58
N ILE A 267 -4.01 -21.06 21.55
CA ILE A 267 -4.81 -19.85 21.34
C ILE A 267 -6.29 -20.17 21.17
N VAL A 268 -6.63 -21.17 20.33
CA VAL A 268 -8.04 -21.56 20.12
C VAL A 268 -8.67 -22.07 21.43
N ASN A 269 -7.93 -22.87 22.20
CA ASN A 269 -8.39 -23.37 23.49
C ASN A 269 -8.58 -22.23 24.50
N HIS A 270 -7.63 -21.29 24.57
CA HIS A 270 -7.71 -20.11 25.42
C HIS A 270 -8.92 -19.23 25.07
N LEU A 271 -9.11 -18.92 23.79
CA LEU A 271 -10.27 -18.15 23.32
C LEU A 271 -11.59 -18.83 23.67
N ARG A 272 -11.65 -20.16 23.56
CA ARG A 272 -12.84 -20.94 23.90
C ARG A 272 -13.10 -20.95 25.42
N GLN A 273 -12.07 -21.17 26.23
CA GLN A 273 -12.18 -21.22 27.69
C GLN A 273 -12.56 -19.85 28.28
N HIS A 274 -12.07 -18.76 27.69
CA HIS A 274 -12.29 -17.40 28.20
C HIS A 274 -13.27 -16.56 27.36
N ALA A 275 -14.09 -17.20 26.52
CA ALA A 275 -15.01 -16.53 25.59
C ALA A 275 -15.92 -15.49 26.27
N VAL A 276 -16.43 -15.81 27.47
CA VAL A 276 -17.28 -14.91 28.26
C VAL A 276 -16.49 -13.66 28.70
N GLY A 277 -15.25 -13.84 29.16
CA GLY A 277 -14.39 -12.73 29.60
C GLY A 277 -14.03 -11.78 28.45
N TYR A 278 -13.77 -12.31 27.26
CA TYR A 278 -13.54 -11.51 26.06
C TYR A 278 -14.79 -10.76 25.61
N THR A 279 -15.94 -11.43 25.63
CA THR A 279 -17.22 -10.83 25.23
C THR A 279 -17.58 -9.66 26.14
N ASN A 280 -17.38 -9.79 27.45
CA ASN A 280 -17.57 -8.71 28.42
C ASN A 280 -16.61 -7.52 28.22
N ARG A 281 -15.49 -7.72 27.53
CA ARG A 281 -14.50 -6.67 27.19
C ARG A 281 -14.66 -6.13 25.77
N GLY A 282 -15.75 -6.49 25.07
CA GLY A 282 -16.08 -5.97 23.74
C GLY A 282 -15.65 -6.86 22.56
N LEU A 283 -14.96 -7.98 22.80
CA LEU A 283 -14.64 -8.98 21.78
C LEU A 283 -15.56 -10.19 21.92
N THR A 284 -16.62 -10.23 21.11
CA THR A 284 -17.55 -11.36 21.08
C THR A 284 -16.85 -12.60 20.50
N VAL A 285 -16.81 -13.68 21.27
CA VAL A 285 -16.24 -14.97 20.85
C VAL A 285 -17.35 -16.02 20.84
N ARG A 286 -17.71 -16.53 19.67
CA ARG A 286 -18.79 -17.53 19.50
C ARG A 286 -18.30 -18.75 18.74
N LEU A 287 -18.54 -19.93 19.29
CA LEU A 287 -18.39 -21.19 18.54
C LEU A 287 -19.63 -21.40 17.69
N ARG A 288 -19.45 -21.59 16.38
CA ARG A 288 -20.51 -21.91 15.44
C ARG A 288 -20.18 -23.19 14.69
N THR A 289 -21.22 -23.86 14.23
CA THR A 289 -21.14 -25.03 13.37
C THR A 289 -22.09 -24.84 12.20
N GLU A 290 -21.56 -24.91 10.99
CA GLU A 290 -22.36 -24.87 9.76
C GLU A 290 -22.50 -26.29 9.22
N HIS A 291 -23.74 -26.77 9.11
CA HIS A 291 -24.05 -28.13 8.69
C HIS A 291 -24.45 -28.18 7.22
N ILE A 292 -24.02 -29.23 6.53
CA ILE A 292 -24.43 -29.49 5.15
C ILE A 292 -24.70 -30.98 4.95
N VAL A 293 -25.77 -31.27 4.21
CA VAL A 293 -26.04 -32.60 3.67
C VAL A 293 -25.14 -32.82 2.46
N VAL A 294 -24.30 -33.84 2.53
CA VAL A 294 -23.31 -34.13 1.50
C VAL A 294 -23.75 -35.28 0.62
N SER A 295 -23.44 -35.17 -0.66
CA SER A 295 -23.65 -36.26 -1.62
C SER A 295 -22.40 -37.14 -1.68
N PRO A 296 -22.55 -38.44 -1.94
CA PRO A 296 -21.42 -39.35 -2.09
C PRO A 296 -20.57 -38.96 -3.31
N ASP A 297 -19.28 -39.26 -3.24
CA ASP A 297 -18.30 -39.11 -4.33
C ASP A 297 -18.20 -37.68 -4.88
N GLN A 298 -18.31 -36.69 -3.98
CA GLN A 298 -18.23 -35.26 -4.30
C GLN A 298 -17.15 -34.56 -3.49
N SER A 299 -16.57 -33.52 -4.09
CA SER A 299 -15.64 -32.63 -3.42
C SER A 299 -16.36 -31.39 -2.90
N TYR A 300 -15.99 -30.94 -1.71
CA TYR A 300 -16.57 -29.77 -1.06
C TYR A 300 -15.46 -28.82 -0.58
N GLU A 301 -15.74 -27.52 -0.68
CA GLU A 301 -14.89 -26.46 -0.15
C GLU A 301 -15.64 -25.66 0.89
N VAL A 302 -14.93 -25.37 1.98
CA VAL A 302 -15.36 -24.42 3.00
C VAL A 302 -14.62 -23.12 2.73
N ILE A 303 -15.37 -22.06 2.47
CA ILE A 303 -14.83 -20.72 2.20
C ILE A 303 -15.38 -19.72 3.20
N GLN A 304 -14.57 -18.72 3.53
CA GLN A 304 -15.03 -17.50 4.19
C GLN A 304 -15.31 -16.45 3.13
N ARG A 305 -16.52 -15.88 3.15
CA ARG A 305 -16.94 -14.78 2.26
C ARG A 305 -17.77 -13.79 3.07
N GLU A 306 -17.41 -12.50 3.04
CA GLU A 306 -18.10 -11.43 3.79
C GLU A 306 -18.27 -11.73 5.31
N GLY A 307 -17.32 -12.45 5.90
CA GLY A 307 -17.42 -12.84 7.31
C GLY A 307 -18.43 -13.95 7.60
N GLN A 308 -18.93 -14.61 6.55
CA GLN A 308 -19.75 -15.80 6.64
C GLN A 308 -18.94 -17.01 6.19
N VAL A 309 -19.25 -18.16 6.77
CA VAL A 309 -18.70 -19.45 6.32
C VAL A 309 -19.71 -20.08 5.38
N LEU A 310 -19.26 -20.48 4.20
CA LEU A 310 -20.07 -21.14 3.18
C LEU A 310 -19.42 -22.47 2.83
N ILE A 311 -20.22 -23.52 2.73
CA ILE A 311 -19.79 -24.84 2.24
C ILE A 311 -20.39 -25.05 0.87
N ARG A 312 -19.55 -25.23 -0.16
CA ARG A 312 -20.00 -25.42 -1.54
C ARG A 312 -19.43 -26.69 -2.16
N ARG A 313 -20.18 -27.31 -3.07
CA ARG A 313 -19.69 -28.39 -3.93
C ARG A 313 -18.69 -27.85 -4.94
N VAL A 314 -17.60 -28.56 -5.14
CA VAL A 314 -16.63 -28.30 -6.20
C VAL A 314 -17.12 -29.02 -7.47
N GLY A 315 -17.83 -28.30 -8.33
CA GLY A 315 -18.26 -28.80 -9.65
C GLY A 315 -17.28 -28.39 -10.75
N GLU A 316 -17.09 -29.25 -11.74
CA GLU A 316 -16.28 -29.04 -12.95
C GLU A 316 -16.50 -27.65 -13.56
N GLY A 317 -15.46 -26.80 -13.59
CA GLY A 317 -15.53 -25.47 -14.19
C GLY A 317 -15.02 -24.31 -13.33
N SER A 318 -13.74 -24.36 -12.94
CA SER A 318 -12.96 -23.14 -12.77
C SER A 318 -11.54 -23.46 -13.24
N PRO A 319 -11.01 -22.78 -14.28
CA PRO A 319 -9.73 -23.14 -14.84
C PRO A 319 -8.68 -23.00 -13.75
N SER A 320 -7.97 -24.09 -13.49
CA SER A 320 -6.63 -24.01 -12.97
C SER A 320 -5.87 -23.01 -13.85
N VAL A 321 -5.61 -21.82 -13.31
CA VAL A 321 -4.58 -20.94 -13.87
C VAL A 321 -3.28 -21.70 -13.69
N GLY A 322 -2.93 -22.45 -14.73
CA GLY A 322 -1.69 -23.17 -14.83
C GLY A 322 -0.55 -22.19 -14.62
N ARG A 323 0.26 -22.46 -13.60
CA ARG A 323 1.66 -22.03 -13.62
C ARG A 323 2.31 -22.67 -14.84
N ARG A 324 2.69 -21.86 -15.81
CA ARG A 324 3.91 -22.08 -16.60
C ARG A 324 4.86 -20.94 -16.27
#